data_AF-A0A4U6DEI0-F1
#
_entry.id   AF-A0A4U6DEI0-F1
#
_cell.length_a   1.000
_cell.length_b   1.000
_cell.length_c   1.000
_cell.angle_alpha   90.00
_cell.angle_beta   90.00
_cell.angle_gamma   90.00
#
_symmetry.space_group_name_H-M   'P 1'
#
loop_
_entity.id
_entity.type
_entity.pdbx_description
1 polymer ?
#
loop_
_entity_poly.entity_id
_entity_poly.type
_entity_poly.pdbx_seq_one_letter_code
_entity_poly.pdbx_strand_id
1 'polypeptide(L)'
;MKPYSEYSAEELAMENLFIRWVRFPNDPPIRSFWENWMVKYPNKKETIDRARELVLITSEWKPETLSNQDVNSLWDRIRTSLEIIKEREPGDSPQDPLPEILKSNGLILGVISMALLGILCFILLIFIR
;
A
#
# COMPACT_ATOMS: atom_id res chain seq x y z
N MET A 1 -10.53 4.53 23.38
CA MET A 1 -11.16 3.68 22.37
C MET A 1 -12.50 3.21 22.90
N LYS A 2 -13.53 3.18 22.05
CA LYS A 2 -14.87 2.68 22.39
C LYS A 2 -14.79 1.18 22.73
N PRO A 3 -15.50 0.68 23.76
CA PRO A 3 -15.50 -0.75 24.09
C PRO A 3 -16.30 -1.55 23.06
N TYR A 4 -15.91 -2.82 22.83
CA TYR A 4 -16.61 -3.70 21.87
C TYR A 4 -18.11 -3.87 22.16
N SER A 5 -18.54 -3.69 23.41
CA SER A 5 -19.96 -3.77 23.79
C SER A 5 -20.81 -2.70 23.14
N GLU A 6 -20.21 -1.60 22.71
CA GLU A 6 -20.90 -0.51 22.04
C GLU A 6 -20.79 -0.58 20.51
N TYR A 7 -20.00 -1.53 19.98
CA TYR A 7 -19.76 -1.62 18.54
C TYR A 7 -21.03 -2.04 17.81
N SER A 8 -21.27 -1.43 16.65
CA SER A 8 -22.21 -1.97 15.68
C SER A 8 -21.62 -3.22 15.02
N ALA A 9 -22.45 -3.95 14.26
CA ALA A 9 -21.99 -5.13 13.54
C ALA A 9 -20.92 -4.77 12.49
N GLU A 10 -21.06 -3.62 11.84
CA GLU A 10 -20.13 -3.09 10.85
C GLU A 10 -18.81 -2.68 11.48
N GLU A 11 -18.84 -1.96 12.61
CA GLU A 11 -17.63 -1.58 13.36
C GLU A 11 -16.84 -2.81 13.81
N LEU A 12 -17.55 -3.86 14.27
CA LEU A 12 -16.94 -5.13 14.68
C LEU A 12 -16.35 -5.88 13.46
N ALA A 13 -17.06 -5.88 12.33
CA ALA A 13 -16.61 -6.53 11.09
C ALA A 13 -15.38 -5.85 10.45
N MET A 14 -15.06 -4.61 10.83
CA MET A 14 -13.84 -3.90 10.42
C MET A 14 -12.67 -4.08 11.39
N GLU A 15 -12.89 -4.74 12.53
CA GLU A 15 -11.87 -4.89 13.56
C GLU A 15 -10.95 -6.07 13.27
N ASN A 16 -9.63 -5.85 13.29
CA ASN A 16 -8.64 -6.83 12.85
C ASN A 16 -8.64 -8.13 13.70
N LEU A 17 -8.76 -8.02 15.02
CA LEU A 17 -8.78 -9.19 15.92
C LEU A 17 -10.06 -10.02 15.71
N PHE A 18 -11.20 -9.36 15.49
CA PHE A 18 -12.48 -9.97 15.19
C PHE A 18 -12.45 -10.65 13.82
N ILE A 19 -11.98 -9.95 12.77
CA ILE A 19 -11.80 -10.53 11.44
C ILE A 19 -10.92 -11.79 11.51
N ARG A 20 -9.79 -11.71 12.23
CA ARG A 20 -8.89 -12.85 12.41
C ARG A 20 -9.56 -14.01 13.12
N TRP A 21 -10.34 -13.75 14.17
CA TRP A 21 -11.10 -14.80 14.86
C TRP A 21 -12.09 -15.50 13.94
N VAL A 22 -12.85 -14.73 13.15
CA VAL A 22 -13.85 -15.30 12.23
C VAL A 22 -13.19 -16.12 11.14
N ARG A 23 -12.06 -15.66 10.58
CA ARG A 23 -11.35 -16.35 9.50
C ARG A 23 -10.51 -17.53 9.98
N PHE A 24 -9.99 -17.48 11.21
CA PHE A 24 -9.09 -18.47 11.79
C PHE A 24 -9.55 -18.86 13.20
N PRO A 25 -10.71 -19.52 13.35
CA PRO A 25 -11.32 -19.78 14.66
C PRO A 25 -10.50 -20.72 15.56
N ASN A 26 -9.48 -21.38 15.01
CA ASN A 26 -8.64 -22.33 15.75
C ASN A 26 -7.46 -21.65 16.49
N ASP A 27 -7.27 -20.33 16.37
CA ASP A 27 -6.24 -19.57 17.09
C ASP A 27 -6.60 -19.48 18.60
N PRO A 28 -5.94 -20.22 19.52
CA PRO A 28 -6.46 -20.44 20.86
C PRO A 28 -6.59 -19.19 21.74
N PRO A 29 -5.62 -18.26 21.78
CA PRO A 29 -5.75 -16.99 22.50
C PRO A 29 -6.93 -16.14 22.01
N ILE A 30 -7.11 -16.04 20.69
CA ILE A 30 -8.14 -15.20 20.08
C ILE A 30 -9.52 -15.82 20.28
N ARG A 31 -9.63 -17.14 20.10
CA ARG A 31 -10.86 -17.89 20.33
C ARG A 31 -11.34 -17.74 21.77
N SER A 32 -10.44 -17.93 22.74
CA SER A 32 -10.76 -17.83 24.17
C SER A 32 -11.26 -16.43 24.53
N PHE A 33 -10.66 -15.38 23.94
CA PHE A 33 -11.13 -14.01 24.15
C PHE A 33 -12.59 -13.82 23.71
N TRP A 34 -12.93 -14.18 22.46
CA TRP A 34 -14.27 -13.97 21.92
C TRP A 34 -15.32 -14.90 22.54
N GLU A 35 -14.97 -16.15 22.89
CA GLU A 35 -15.85 -17.07 23.62
C GLU A 35 -16.22 -16.50 25.00
N ASN A 36 -15.24 -16.04 25.77
CA ASN A 36 -15.47 -15.44 27.07
C ASN A 36 -16.26 -14.11 26.96
N TRP A 37 -15.99 -13.33 25.91
CA TRP A 37 -16.72 -12.10 25.65
C TRP A 37 -18.20 -12.37 25.35
N MET A 38 -18.52 -13.38 24.54
CA MET A 38 -19.90 -13.77 24.23
C MET A 38 -20.67 -14.24 25.47
N VAL A 39 -20.00 -14.96 26.38
CA VAL A 39 -20.60 -15.34 27.67
C VAL A 39 -20.92 -14.11 28.53
N LYS A 40 -20.07 -13.09 28.50
CA LYS A 40 -20.27 -11.84 29.25
C LYS A 40 -21.35 -10.93 28.66
N TYR A 41 -21.56 -10.97 27.35
CA TYR A 41 -22.51 -10.10 26.63
C TYR A 41 -23.50 -10.91 25.76
N PRO A 42 -24.40 -11.70 26.38
CA PRO A 42 -25.34 -12.55 25.63
C PRO A 42 -26.31 -11.73 24.77
N ASN A 43 -26.62 -10.50 25.16
CA ASN A 43 -27.45 -9.57 24.40
C ASN A 43 -26.79 -9.06 23.10
N LYS A 44 -25.50 -9.31 22.90
CA LYS A 44 -24.76 -8.93 21.69
C LYS A 44 -24.66 -10.06 20.67
N LYS A 45 -25.34 -11.19 20.91
CA LYS A 45 -25.35 -12.35 20.02
C LYS A 45 -25.74 -11.96 18.59
N GLU A 46 -26.84 -11.23 18.42
CA GLU A 46 -27.30 -10.81 17.09
C GLU A 46 -26.28 -9.91 16.37
N THR A 47 -25.67 -8.98 17.10
CA THR A 47 -24.61 -8.10 16.58
C THR A 47 -23.39 -8.91 16.12
N ILE A 48 -22.97 -9.91 16.90
CA ILE A 48 -21.87 -10.80 16.54
C ILE A 48 -22.22 -11.63 15.32
N ASP A 49 -23.41 -12.24 15.30
CA ASP A 49 -23.83 -13.12 14.22
C ASP A 49 -23.87 -12.33 12.88
N ARG A 50 -24.37 -11.09 12.91
CA ARG A 50 -24.34 -10.18 11.75
C ARG A 50 -22.92 -9.77 11.35
N ALA A 51 -22.06 -9.44 12.30
CA ALA A 51 -20.67 -9.08 12.01
C ALA A 51 -19.89 -10.25 11.40
N ARG A 52 -20.12 -11.48 11.89
CA ARG A 52 -19.53 -12.70 11.32
C ARG A 52 -19.93 -12.88 9.87
N GLU A 53 -21.21 -12.69 9.56
CA GLU A 53 -21.73 -12.75 8.19
C GLU A 53 -21.01 -11.75 7.27
N LEU A 54 -20.88 -10.48 7.70
CA LEU A 54 -20.19 -9.44 6.93
C LEU A 54 -18.72 -9.81 6.63
N VAL A 55 -18.01 -10.32 7.64
CA VAL A 55 -16.62 -10.77 7.47
C VAL A 55 -16.54 -11.93 6.50
N LEU A 56 -17.43 -12.93 6.62
CA LEU A 56 -17.44 -14.11 5.75
C LEU A 56 -17.68 -13.73 4.29
N ILE A 57 -18.75 -12.94 4.02
CA ILE A 57 -19.07 -12.42 2.68
C ILE A 57 -17.87 -11.72 2.05
N THR A 58 -17.16 -10.89 2.82
CA THR A 58 -16.00 -10.13 2.31
C THR A 58 -14.77 -11.02 2.15
N SER A 59 -14.61 -12.04 3.00
CA SER A 59 -13.43 -12.92 3.01
C SER A 59 -13.47 -14.03 1.96
N GLU A 60 -14.66 -14.37 1.45
CA GLU A 60 -14.84 -15.30 0.33
C GLU A 60 -14.32 -14.74 -0.99
N TRP A 61 -14.08 -13.43 -1.07
CA TRP A 61 -13.35 -12.84 -2.18
C TRP A 61 -11.88 -13.28 -2.15
N LYS A 62 -11.63 -14.45 -2.74
CA LYS A 62 -10.31 -14.83 -3.23
C LYS A 62 -10.19 -14.22 -4.63
N PRO A 63 -9.40 -13.14 -4.83
CA PRO A 63 -9.00 -12.82 -6.19
C PRO A 63 -8.37 -14.09 -6.76
N GLU A 64 -8.77 -14.47 -7.96
CA GLU A 64 -8.17 -15.57 -8.68
C GLU A 64 -6.68 -15.27 -8.77
N THR A 65 -5.89 -15.94 -7.93
CA THR A 65 -4.45 -15.71 -7.89
C THR A 65 -3.90 -16.33 -9.16
N LEU A 66 -3.37 -15.49 -10.03
CA LEU A 66 -2.67 -15.95 -11.22
C LEU A 66 -1.62 -16.98 -10.82
N SER A 67 -1.50 -18.06 -11.60
CA SER A 67 -0.41 -19.00 -11.38
C SER A 67 0.93 -18.29 -11.62
N ASN A 68 2.01 -18.80 -11.03
CA ASN A 68 3.35 -18.27 -11.32
C ASN A 68 3.67 -18.29 -12.83
N GLN A 69 3.12 -19.28 -13.56
CA GLN A 69 3.25 -19.38 -15.01
C GLN A 69 2.53 -18.21 -15.71
N ASP A 70 1.32 -17.86 -15.29
CA ASP A 70 0.57 -16.74 -15.86
C ASP A 70 1.29 -15.41 -15.62
N VAL A 71 1.83 -15.21 -14.40
CA VAL A 71 2.62 -14.03 -14.05
C VAL A 71 3.85 -13.90 -14.94
N ASN A 72 4.61 -14.98 -15.14
CA ASN A 72 5.79 -14.97 -16.00
C ASN A 72 5.41 -14.65 -17.45
N SER A 73 4.34 -15.26 -17.97
CA SER A 73 3.86 -15.00 -19.33
C SER A 73 3.45 -13.53 -19.54
N LEU A 74 2.86 -12.89 -18.52
CA LEU A 74 2.51 -11.47 -18.57
C LEU A 74 3.76 -10.59 -18.61
N TRP A 75 4.78 -10.90 -17.80
CA TRP A 75 6.03 -10.15 -17.81
C TRP A 75 6.78 -10.27 -19.12
N ASP A 76 6.79 -11.45 -19.74
CA ASP A 76 7.39 -11.65 -21.06
C ASP A 76 6.69 -10.78 -22.11
N ARG A 77 5.35 -10.77 -22.10
CA ARG A 77 4.55 -9.92 -23.01
C ARG A 77 4.83 -8.43 -22.80
N ILE A 78 4.95 -7.96 -21.56
CA ILE A 78 5.30 -6.57 -21.26
C ILE A 78 6.67 -6.23 -21.84
N ARG A 79 7.68 -7.10 -21.64
CA ARG A 79 9.04 -6.89 -22.15
C ARG A 79 9.07 -6.83 -23.68
N THR A 80 8.43 -7.80 -24.34
CA THR A 80 8.35 -7.83 -25.81
C THR A 80 7.65 -6.59 -26.36
N SER A 81 6.59 -6.12 -25.71
CA SER A 81 5.91 -4.89 -26.13
C SER A 81 6.82 -3.66 -26.03
N LEU A 82 7.70 -3.57 -25.04
CA LEU A 82 8.64 -2.46 -24.89
C LEU A 82 9.77 -2.52 -25.92
N GLU A 83 10.25 -3.71 -26.28
CA GLU A 83 11.28 -3.91 -27.29
C GLU A 83 10.78 -3.50 -28.69
N ILE A 84 9.56 -3.89 -29.05
CA ILE A 84 8.93 -3.52 -30.34
C ILE A 84 8.77 -2.00 -30.49
N ILE A 85 8.51 -1.29 -29.38
CA ILE A 85 8.38 0.18 -29.39
C ILE A 85 9.75 0.84 -29.61
N LYS A 86 10.83 0.25 -29.07
CA LYS A 86 12.20 0.76 -29.23
C LYS A 86 12.74 0.60 -30.66
N GLU A 87 12.32 -0.43 -31.38
CA GLU A 87 12.77 -0.71 -32.75
C GLU A 87 12.07 0.13 -33.83
N ARG A 88 11.05 0.93 -33.46
CA ARG A 88 10.24 1.72 -34.41
C ARG A 88 10.69 3.18 -34.56
N GLU A 89 11.90 3.53 -34.15
CA GLU A 89 12.52 4.82 -34.53
C GLU A 89 13.13 4.70 -35.94
N PRO A 90 12.59 5.38 -36.98
CA PRO A 90 13.22 5.44 -38.28
C PRO A 90 14.29 6.54 -38.22
N GLY A 91 15.53 6.14 -37.99
CA GLY A 91 16.64 7.08 -37.83
C GLY A 91 17.97 6.51 -38.31
N ASP A 92 17.99 5.84 -39.46
CA ASP A 92 19.24 5.69 -40.21
C ASP A 92 19.52 7.03 -40.91
N SER A 93 20.47 7.80 -40.37
CA SER A 93 21.07 8.94 -41.06
C SER A 93 22.55 9.04 -40.68
N PRO A 94 23.48 9.06 -41.66
CA PRO A 94 24.91 9.19 -41.40
C PRO A 94 25.29 10.62 -40.94
N GLN A 95 26.42 10.74 -40.21
CA GLN A 95 27.17 11.96 -39.78
C GLN A 95 26.79 12.52 -38.40
N ASP A 96 27.66 12.94 -37.46
CA ASP A 96 29.09 13.27 -37.37
C ASP A 96 29.53 13.18 -35.87
N PRO A 97 30.83 13.11 -35.51
CA PRO A 97 31.24 13.06 -34.09
C PRO A 97 31.28 14.47 -33.49
N LEU A 98 30.29 14.84 -32.66
CA LEU A 98 30.28 16.10 -31.92
C LEU A 98 29.77 15.93 -30.46
N PRO A 99 30.18 16.83 -29.55
CA PRO A 99 30.91 16.45 -28.33
C PRO A 99 30.02 16.25 -27.10
N GLU A 100 30.55 15.47 -26.14
CA GLU A 100 30.02 15.27 -24.79
C GLU A 100 29.84 16.60 -24.04
N ILE A 101 28.67 17.22 -24.16
CA ILE A 101 28.25 18.30 -23.27
C ILE A 101 26.94 17.86 -22.63
N LEU A 102 27.01 17.00 -21.60
CA LEU A 102 26.08 16.90 -20.48
C LEU A 102 26.37 15.64 -19.64
N LYS A 103 27.52 15.61 -18.98
CA LYS A 103 27.69 14.87 -17.72
C LYS A 103 28.08 15.86 -16.63
N SER A 104 27.09 16.37 -15.90
CA SER A 104 27.34 17.13 -14.68
C SER A 104 26.23 16.85 -13.67
N ASN A 105 26.40 15.76 -12.93
CA ASN A 105 25.62 15.47 -11.73
C ASN A 105 26.01 16.41 -10.55
N GLY A 106 26.96 17.34 -10.76
CA GLY A 106 27.47 18.25 -9.73
C GLY A 106 26.85 19.66 -9.71
N LEU A 107 26.16 20.09 -10.78
CA LEU A 107 25.60 21.46 -10.83
C LEU A 107 24.31 21.59 -9.98
N ILE A 108 23.45 20.58 -10.02
CA ILE A 108 22.12 20.61 -9.36
C ILE A 108 22.25 20.69 -7.84
N LEU A 109 23.28 20.05 -7.25
CA LEU A 109 23.51 20.05 -5.80
C LEU A 109 23.93 21.43 -5.28
N GLY A 110 24.72 22.18 -6.06
CA GLY A 110 25.20 23.52 -5.67
C GLY A 110 24.08 24.55 -5.61
N VAL A 111 23.16 24.53 -6.57
CA VAL A 111 22.04 25.49 -6.64
C VAL A 111 21.06 25.28 -5.49
N ILE A 112 20.76 24.03 -5.14
CA ILE A 112 19.88 23.69 -4.00
C ILE A 112 20.55 24.12 -2.67
N SER A 113 21.85 23.89 -2.52
CA SER A 113 22.59 24.33 -1.32
C SER A 113 22.57 25.85 -1.14
N MET A 114 22.72 26.62 -2.23
CA MET A 114 22.71 28.07 -2.17
C MET A 114 21.33 28.64 -1.80
N ALA A 115 20.27 28.06 -2.36
CA ALA A 115 18.90 28.45 -2.04
C ALA A 115 18.56 28.18 -0.56
N LEU A 116 18.95 27.01 -0.03
CA LEU A 116 18.71 26.65 1.38
C LEU A 116 19.46 27.57 2.35
N LEU A 117 20.72 27.89 2.07
CA LEU A 117 21.51 28.83 2.89
C LEU A 117 20.92 30.24 2.88
N GLY A 118 20.46 30.72 1.72
CA GLY A 118 19.82 32.04 1.61
C GLY A 118 18.52 32.12 2.41
N ILE A 119 17.67 31.09 2.33
CA ILE A 119 16.43 31.01 3.09
C ILE A 119 16.70 30.93 4.60
N LEU A 120 17.68 30.13 5.02
CA LEU A 120 18.08 30.02 6.42
C LEU A 120 18.57 31.37 6.97
N CYS A 121 19.40 32.09 6.21
CA CYS A 121 19.94 33.37 6.61
C CYS A 121 18.84 34.44 6.73
N PHE A 122 17.86 34.43 5.81
CA PHE A 122 16.69 35.32 5.87
C PHE A 122 15.83 35.08 7.12
N ILE A 123 15.61 33.82 7.49
CA ILE A 123 14.86 33.46 8.70
C ILE A 123 15.59 33.96 9.96
N LEU A 124 16.91 33.79 10.04
CA LEU A 124 17.70 34.25 11.19
C LEU A 124 17.66 35.77 11.34
N LEU A 125 17.68 36.53 10.25
CA LEU A 125 17.59 37.99 10.28
C LEU A 125 16.21 38.50 10.75
N ILE A 126 15.13 37.77 10.46
CA ILE A 126 13.78 38.08 10.96
C ILE A 126 13.69 37.87 12.47
N PHE A 127 14.34 36.86 13.02
CA PHE A 127 14.29 36.54 14.46
C PHE A 127 15.17 37.46 15.33
N ILE A 128 16.15 38.14 14.74
CA ILE A 128 17.08 39.05 15.44
C ILE A 128 16.56 40.50 15.46
N ARG A 129 15.49 40.81 14.72
CA ARG A 129 14.84 42.13 14.61
C ARG A 129 13.69 42.28 15.59
#